data_AF-A0A3B4WLP0-F1
#
_entry.id   AF-A0A3B4WLP0-F1
#
_cell.length_a   1.000
_cell.length_b   1.000
_cell.length_c   1.000
_cell.angle_alpha   90.00
_cell.angle_beta   90.00
_cell.angle_gamma   90.00
#
_symmetry.space_group_name_H-M   'P 1'
#
loop_
_entity.id
_entity.type
_entity.pdbx_description
1 polymer ?
#
loop_
_entity_poly.entity_id
_entity_poly.type
_entity_poly.pdbx_seq_one_letter_code
_entity_poly.pdbx_strand_id
1 'polypeptide(L)'
;MDLLRMNCELLATCSALGYLEGDTYHKEIDCLESVKDLIRYLRHEDDTRDVRQQLGAGQIVQNDLLPIIIQHGQDKGLFDACIRLMVNLTQPAMLCFGKVPDDPVFRHHFLQVTSHLQAYKEAFASESVFGILSETLYNLLQLDWEQRQEEDNLLIERILLLVRNVLHVPADPCEEKKVDDDASIHDRLLWAIHMSGFDDLVKFLASAQSEQQWSMHVLEIISLMFRDQTPEALVSAGQARSAEEKQRDSQELEALRQREQAAKRSRTLQRGTRHSRFGGSYVVQGLKSIGDKDVIYHRNLHNFKNYTHDTGKTVRRVPKRNRQAKECKDKRRSALNVRLFLREFCLDFLENCYNHLMYLVKVSHCNVDYLLYSKYFLYSHMILTVYMFACKSWIDLFLNLSLI
;
A
#
# COMPACT_ATOMS: atom_id res chain seq x y z
N MET A 1 16.61 -24.47 16.27
CA MET A 1 17.82 -23.71 16.66
C MET A 1 18.71 -23.55 15.43
N ASP A 2 18.17 -23.05 14.31
CA ASP A 2 18.94 -22.84 13.05
C ASP A 2 18.37 -21.68 12.20
N LEU A 3 17.57 -20.78 12.78
CA LEU A 3 16.98 -19.64 12.05
C LEU A 3 17.92 -18.42 11.93
N LEU A 4 19.14 -18.52 12.47
CA LEU A 4 20.04 -17.39 12.71
C LEU A 4 21.42 -17.55 12.06
N ARG A 5 21.64 -18.65 11.33
CA ARG A 5 22.83 -18.78 10.52
C ARG A 5 22.51 -18.24 9.14
N MET A 6 22.70 -16.94 8.98
CA MET A 6 22.78 -16.35 7.65
C MET A 6 23.76 -17.22 6.84
N ASN A 7 23.37 -17.68 5.66
CA ASN A 7 24.27 -18.51 4.85
C ASN A 7 25.56 -17.70 4.69
N CYS A 8 26.70 -18.21 5.21
CA CYS A 8 27.93 -17.42 5.29
C CYS A 8 28.34 -16.86 3.92
N GLU A 9 28.03 -17.62 2.87
CA GLU A 9 28.19 -17.21 1.47
C GLU A 9 27.34 -15.97 1.14
N LEU A 10 26.04 -15.97 1.48
CA LEU A 10 25.15 -14.83 1.22
C LEU A 10 25.64 -13.55 1.92
N LEU A 11 26.09 -13.66 3.17
CA LEU A 11 26.61 -12.50 3.92
C LEU A 11 27.94 -12.00 3.33
N ALA A 12 28.82 -12.91 2.91
CA ALA A 12 30.05 -12.54 2.21
C ALA A 12 29.74 -11.81 0.90
N THR A 13 28.78 -12.31 0.11
CA THR A 13 28.34 -11.66 -1.14
C THR A 13 27.72 -10.29 -0.90
N CYS A 14 26.93 -10.12 0.17
CA CYS A 14 26.37 -8.82 0.54
C CYS A 14 27.47 -7.82 0.93
N SER A 15 28.46 -8.28 1.71
CA SER A 15 29.59 -7.43 2.12
C SER A 15 30.46 -7.04 0.92
N ALA A 16 30.51 -7.89 -0.11
CA ALA A 16 31.26 -7.65 -1.35
C ALA A 16 30.53 -6.73 -2.36
N LEU A 17 29.46 -6.03 -1.94
CA LEU A 17 28.81 -5.00 -2.76
C LEU A 17 29.54 -3.66 -2.61
N GLY A 18 29.90 -3.28 -1.40
CA GLY A 18 30.47 -1.98 -1.08
C GLY A 18 30.10 -1.49 0.31
N TYR A 19 30.32 -0.20 0.52
CA TYR A 19 29.95 0.47 1.77
C TYR A 19 29.67 1.95 1.52
N LEU A 20 28.89 2.55 2.43
CA LEU A 20 28.60 3.97 2.44
C LEU A 20 29.56 4.70 3.40
N GLU A 21 30.36 5.62 2.89
CA GLU A 21 31.20 6.53 3.69
C GLU A 21 30.64 7.95 3.58
N GLY A 22 29.93 8.39 4.62
CA GLY A 22 29.16 9.63 4.58
C GLY A 22 28.02 9.52 3.56
N ASP A 23 28.02 10.40 2.55
CA ASP A 23 27.04 10.38 1.45
C ASP A 23 27.56 9.69 0.18
N THR A 24 28.79 9.16 0.19
CA THR A 24 29.41 8.52 -0.99
C THR A 24 29.43 7.00 -0.82
N TYR A 25 28.89 6.29 -1.81
CA TYR A 25 28.89 4.84 -1.85
C TYR A 25 30.12 4.33 -2.62
N HIS A 26 30.95 3.54 -1.95
CA HIS A 26 32.15 2.93 -2.50
C HIS A 26 31.84 1.48 -2.87
N LYS A 27 31.65 1.21 -4.17
CA LYS A 27 31.45 -0.16 -4.68
C LYS A 27 32.77 -0.95 -4.67
N GLU A 28 32.68 -2.24 -4.39
CA GLU A 28 33.83 -3.14 -4.55
C GLU A 28 34.07 -3.52 -6.03
N ILE A 29 35.25 -4.06 -6.33
CA ILE A 29 35.69 -4.41 -7.69
C ILE A 29 34.73 -5.44 -8.32
N ASP A 30 34.30 -6.44 -7.54
CA ASP A 30 33.45 -7.54 -8.01
C ASP A 30 31.95 -7.28 -7.76
N CYS A 31 31.55 -6.02 -7.51
CA CYS A 31 30.17 -5.66 -7.17
C CYS A 31 29.13 -6.19 -8.18
N LEU A 32 29.42 -6.16 -9.48
CA LEU A 32 28.51 -6.69 -10.52
C LEU A 32 28.30 -8.21 -10.36
N GLU A 33 29.37 -8.96 -10.11
CA GLU A 33 29.28 -10.41 -9.95
C GLU A 33 28.57 -10.74 -8.63
N SER A 34 28.83 -9.99 -7.55
CA SER A 34 28.09 -10.10 -6.30
C SER A 34 26.58 -9.91 -6.50
N VAL A 35 26.15 -8.88 -7.24
CA VAL A 35 24.71 -8.67 -7.55
C VAL A 35 24.14 -9.83 -8.37
N LYS A 36 24.90 -10.36 -9.35
CA LYS A 36 24.47 -11.54 -10.12
C LYS A 36 24.34 -12.78 -9.25
N ASP A 37 25.22 -12.98 -8.27
CA ASP A 37 25.16 -14.08 -7.31
C ASP A 37 23.95 -13.95 -6.39
N LEU A 38 23.61 -12.76 -5.89
CA LEU A 38 22.38 -12.54 -5.14
C LEU A 38 21.13 -12.93 -5.93
N ILE A 39 21.12 -12.63 -7.23
CA ILE A 39 20.03 -13.05 -8.13
C ILE A 39 20.01 -14.58 -8.30
N ARG A 40 21.18 -15.23 -8.36
CA ARG A 40 21.27 -16.72 -8.41
C ARG A 40 20.73 -17.33 -7.11
N TYR A 41 21.08 -16.78 -5.94
CA TYR A 41 20.58 -17.26 -4.66
C TYR A 41 19.04 -17.17 -4.57
N LEU A 42 18.44 -16.05 -5.01
CA LEU A 42 16.98 -15.91 -5.02
C LEU A 42 16.25 -16.90 -5.93
N ARG A 43 16.89 -17.44 -6.97
CA ARG A 43 16.29 -18.49 -7.81
C ARG A 43 16.23 -19.85 -7.13
N HIS A 44 17.06 -20.04 -6.10
CA HIS A 44 17.23 -21.30 -5.39
C HIS A 44 16.85 -21.19 -3.90
N GLU A 45 16.11 -20.14 -3.52
CA GLU A 45 15.61 -19.98 -2.16
C GLU A 45 14.60 -21.08 -1.81
N ASP A 46 14.55 -21.44 -0.53
CA ASP A 46 13.67 -22.52 -0.06
C ASP A 46 12.20 -22.07 0.03
N ASP A 47 11.32 -22.98 0.48
CA ASP A 47 9.90 -22.69 0.65
C ASP A 47 9.61 -21.67 1.76
N THR A 48 10.57 -21.45 2.67
CA THR A 48 10.47 -20.41 3.68
C THR A 48 10.79 -19.04 3.10
N ARG A 49 11.43 -18.96 1.92
CA ARG A 49 11.94 -17.72 1.32
C ARG A 49 13.06 -17.12 2.16
N ASP A 50 13.99 -17.99 2.56
CA ASP A 50 15.10 -17.70 3.45
C ASP A 50 16.04 -16.61 2.92
N VAL A 51 16.39 -16.66 1.62
CA VAL A 51 17.32 -15.70 0.99
C VAL A 51 16.74 -14.29 1.02
N ARG A 52 15.51 -14.09 0.55
CA ARG A 52 14.90 -12.74 0.55
C ARG A 52 14.66 -12.20 1.96
N GLN A 53 14.39 -13.06 2.94
CA GLN A 53 14.30 -12.64 4.34
C GLN A 53 15.64 -12.16 4.87
N GLN A 54 16.74 -12.85 4.56
CA GLN A 54 18.09 -12.43 4.95
C GLN A 54 18.48 -11.11 4.27
N LEU A 55 18.21 -10.95 2.97
CA LEU A 55 18.47 -9.71 2.24
C LEU A 55 17.62 -8.54 2.77
N GLY A 56 16.37 -8.81 3.15
CA GLY A 56 15.50 -7.83 3.81
C GLY A 56 15.97 -7.43 5.20
N ALA A 57 16.45 -8.38 6.00
CA ALA A 57 17.02 -8.12 7.32
C ALA A 57 18.33 -7.31 7.23
N GLY A 58 19.16 -7.57 6.20
CA GLY A 58 20.37 -6.80 5.92
C GLY A 58 20.12 -5.43 5.28
N GLN A 59 18.87 -5.10 4.94
CA GLN A 59 18.50 -3.84 4.28
C GLN A 59 19.30 -3.56 2.99
N ILE A 60 19.61 -4.61 2.21
CA ILE A 60 20.47 -4.53 1.02
C ILE A 60 19.90 -3.58 -0.04
N VAL A 61 18.57 -3.50 -0.17
CA VAL A 61 17.93 -2.53 -1.07
C VAL A 61 18.27 -1.11 -0.66
N GLN A 62 18.11 -0.81 0.64
CA GLN A 62 18.24 0.54 1.17
C GLN A 62 19.69 1.01 1.25
N ASN A 63 20.59 0.13 1.69
CA ASN A 63 21.98 0.48 2.02
C ASN A 63 22.94 0.32 0.84
N ASP A 64 22.60 -0.53 -0.13
CA ASP A 64 23.49 -0.86 -1.25
C ASP A 64 22.84 -0.57 -2.60
N LEU A 65 21.72 -1.24 -2.94
CA LEU A 65 21.18 -1.20 -4.31
C LEU A 65 20.69 0.20 -4.71
N LEU A 66 20.00 0.91 -3.82
CA LEU A 66 19.54 2.28 -4.09
C LEU A 66 20.73 3.27 -4.23
N PRO A 67 21.71 3.30 -3.31
CA PRO A 67 22.93 4.09 -3.52
C PRO A 67 23.69 3.74 -4.80
N ILE A 68 23.79 2.45 -5.16
CA ILE A 68 24.46 2.01 -6.39
C ILE A 68 23.77 2.59 -7.63
N ILE A 69 22.45 2.48 -7.77
CA ILE A 69 21.78 3.02 -8.96
C ILE A 69 21.86 4.54 -9.04
N ILE A 70 21.86 5.24 -7.91
CA ILE A 70 21.95 6.71 -7.85
C ILE A 70 23.36 7.19 -8.21
N GLN A 71 24.40 6.59 -7.62
CA GLN A 71 25.76 7.12 -7.72
C GLN A 71 26.61 6.46 -8.80
N HIS A 72 26.28 5.24 -9.20
CA HIS A 72 27.03 4.42 -10.16
C HIS A 72 26.19 4.01 -11.37
N GLY A 73 25.06 4.67 -11.63
CA GLY A 73 24.13 4.32 -12.72
C GLY A 73 24.70 4.38 -14.14
N GLN A 74 25.86 5.02 -14.33
CA GLN A 74 26.58 5.04 -15.61
C GLN A 74 27.14 3.65 -16.01
N ASP A 75 27.39 2.79 -15.03
CA ASP A 75 27.76 1.40 -15.25
C ASP A 75 26.52 0.59 -15.64
N LYS A 76 26.21 0.58 -16.95
CA LYS A 76 24.97 -0.01 -17.49
C LYS A 76 24.75 -1.47 -17.06
N GLY A 77 25.82 -2.27 -17.02
CA GLY A 77 25.74 -3.68 -16.63
C GLY A 77 25.38 -3.85 -15.15
N LEU A 78 25.98 -3.02 -14.28
CA LEU A 78 25.65 -3.00 -12.85
C LEU A 78 24.25 -2.45 -12.59
N PHE A 79 23.87 -1.37 -13.28
CA PHE A 79 22.54 -0.78 -13.16
C PHE A 79 21.45 -1.80 -13.52
N ASP A 80 21.55 -2.46 -14.69
CA ASP A 80 20.59 -3.48 -15.11
C ASP A 80 20.50 -4.64 -14.09
N ALA A 81 21.65 -5.11 -13.59
CA ALA A 81 21.69 -6.16 -12.59
C ALA A 81 20.99 -5.74 -11.28
N CYS A 82 21.21 -4.50 -10.82
CA CYS A 82 20.55 -3.95 -9.63
C CYS A 82 19.04 -3.82 -9.81
N ILE A 83 18.58 -3.29 -10.96
CA ILE A 83 17.16 -3.22 -11.29
C ILE A 83 16.54 -4.62 -11.29
N ARG A 84 17.19 -5.60 -11.93
CA ARG A 84 16.72 -6.99 -11.97
C ARG A 84 16.61 -7.62 -10.58
N LEU A 85 17.58 -7.36 -9.69
CA LEU A 85 17.53 -7.81 -8.31
C LEU A 85 16.38 -7.15 -7.53
N MET A 86 16.22 -5.83 -7.66
CA MET A 86 15.14 -5.09 -6.99
C MET A 86 13.75 -5.52 -7.49
N VAL A 87 13.57 -5.80 -8.79
CA VAL A 87 12.31 -6.36 -9.32
C VAL A 87 11.97 -7.70 -8.64
N ASN A 88 12.95 -8.56 -8.41
CA ASN A 88 12.73 -9.84 -7.72
C ASN A 88 12.40 -9.64 -6.23
N LEU A 89 13.17 -8.81 -5.53
CA LEU A 89 12.97 -8.54 -4.10
C LEU A 89 11.65 -7.82 -3.81
N THR A 90 11.15 -7.01 -4.74
CA THR A 90 9.89 -6.28 -4.60
C THR A 90 8.65 -7.07 -5.05
N GLN A 91 8.79 -8.35 -5.43
CA GLN A 91 7.64 -9.18 -5.78
C GLN A 91 6.62 -9.24 -4.64
N PRO A 92 5.31 -9.13 -4.93
CA PRO A 92 4.28 -9.27 -3.91
C PRO A 92 4.42 -10.59 -3.14
N ALA A 93 4.35 -10.55 -1.81
CA ALA A 93 4.48 -11.74 -0.96
C ALA A 93 3.51 -12.87 -1.37
N MET A 94 2.32 -12.51 -1.86
CA MET A 94 1.36 -13.47 -2.42
C MET A 94 1.91 -14.28 -3.60
N LEU A 95 2.76 -13.69 -4.45
CA LEU A 95 3.41 -14.42 -5.53
C LEU A 95 4.57 -15.28 -5.03
N CYS A 96 5.28 -14.83 -3.99
CA CYS A 96 6.36 -15.60 -3.37
C CYS A 96 5.82 -16.87 -2.69
N PHE A 97 4.69 -16.80 -1.99
CA PHE A 97 4.13 -17.93 -1.23
C PHE A 97 2.93 -18.62 -1.92
N GLY A 98 2.44 -18.09 -3.05
CA GLY A 98 1.27 -18.55 -3.79
C GLY A 98 -0.08 -18.23 -3.11
N LYS A 99 -0.15 -18.31 -1.79
CA LYS A 99 -1.29 -17.92 -0.95
C LYS A 99 -0.82 -17.44 0.42
N VAL A 100 -1.73 -16.85 1.20
CA VAL A 100 -1.47 -16.61 2.63
C VAL A 100 -1.38 -17.98 3.33
N PRO A 101 -0.26 -18.33 3.99
CA PRO A 101 -0.13 -19.62 4.66
C PRO A 101 -1.06 -19.77 5.87
N ASP A 102 -1.65 -20.96 6.02
CA ASP A 102 -2.45 -21.33 7.19
C ASP A 102 -1.55 -21.75 8.37
N ASP A 103 -0.41 -22.38 8.06
CA ASP A 103 0.59 -22.80 9.05
C ASP A 103 1.20 -21.58 9.77
N PRO A 104 1.26 -21.57 11.11
CA PRO A 104 1.77 -20.43 11.86
C PRO A 104 3.23 -20.05 11.55
N VAL A 105 4.09 -21.02 11.24
CA VAL A 105 5.52 -20.77 10.95
C VAL A 105 5.66 -20.14 9.57
N PHE A 106 5.06 -20.73 8.54
CA PHE A 106 5.08 -20.14 7.19
C PHE A 106 4.35 -18.79 7.14
N ARG A 107 3.30 -18.63 7.97
CA ARG A 107 2.61 -17.34 8.10
C ARG A 107 3.52 -16.28 8.72
N HIS A 108 4.40 -16.64 9.64
CA HIS A 108 5.40 -15.72 10.18
C HIS A 108 6.36 -15.25 9.07
N HIS A 109 6.92 -16.17 8.28
CA HIS A 109 7.77 -15.83 7.13
C HIS A 109 7.05 -14.94 6.10
N PHE A 110 5.79 -15.23 5.78
CA PHE A 110 4.97 -14.39 4.90
C PHE A 110 4.84 -12.95 5.42
N LEU A 111 4.57 -12.79 6.72
CA LEU A 111 4.44 -11.47 7.34
C LEU A 111 5.79 -10.74 7.42
N GLN A 112 6.88 -11.48 7.64
CA GLN A 112 8.23 -10.93 7.64
C GLN A 112 8.62 -10.40 6.24
N VAL A 113 8.38 -11.17 5.17
CA VAL A 113 8.58 -10.70 3.80
C VAL A 113 7.71 -9.48 3.50
N THR A 114 6.45 -9.46 3.96
CA THR A 114 5.56 -8.30 3.81
C THR A 114 6.12 -7.05 4.49
N SER A 115 6.68 -7.20 5.69
CA SER A 115 7.32 -6.10 6.42
C SER A 115 8.57 -5.57 5.68
N HIS A 116 9.39 -6.44 5.10
CA HIS A 116 10.52 -6.01 4.27
C HIS A 116 10.06 -5.26 3.01
N LEU A 117 9.01 -5.73 2.34
CA LEU A 117 8.41 -5.01 1.20
C LEU A 117 7.93 -3.61 1.58
N GLN A 118 7.33 -3.45 2.77
CA GLN A 118 6.92 -2.13 3.29
C GLN A 118 8.11 -1.22 3.53
N ALA A 119 9.20 -1.74 4.10
CA ALA A 119 10.45 -1.00 4.27
C ALA A 119 11.09 -0.61 2.93
N TYR A 120 11.01 -1.47 1.91
CA TYR A 120 11.45 -1.12 0.56
C TYR A 120 10.60 0.01 -0.01
N LYS A 121 9.27 -0.07 0.09
CA LYS A 121 8.36 0.99 -0.39
C LYS A 121 8.67 2.34 0.23
N GLU A 122 9.00 2.39 1.53
CA GLU A 122 9.43 3.62 2.17
C GLU A 122 10.76 4.15 1.60
N ALA A 123 11.75 3.29 1.39
CA ALA A 123 13.03 3.69 0.82
C ALA A 123 12.91 4.20 -0.64
N PHE A 124 11.98 3.63 -1.41
CA PHE A 124 11.65 4.10 -2.76
C PHE A 124 10.91 5.44 -2.79
N ALA A 125 10.35 5.92 -1.67
CA ALA A 125 9.71 7.24 -1.59
C ALA A 125 10.76 8.37 -1.54
N SER A 126 11.60 8.41 -2.59
CA SER A 126 12.75 9.28 -2.79
C SER A 126 12.75 9.82 -4.22
N GLU A 127 12.87 11.14 -4.34
CA GLU A 127 12.95 11.84 -5.63
C GLU A 127 14.22 11.46 -6.40
N SER A 128 15.35 11.19 -5.73
CA SER A 128 16.59 10.80 -6.42
C SER A 128 16.48 9.43 -7.09
N VAL A 129 15.77 8.49 -6.44
CA VAL A 129 15.51 7.16 -7.00
C VAL A 129 14.60 7.25 -8.21
N PHE A 130 13.49 7.99 -8.11
CA PHE A 130 12.58 8.17 -9.23
C PHE A 130 13.20 9.02 -10.35
N GLY A 131 14.04 9.99 -10.01
CA GLY A 131 14.81 10.79 -10.96
C GLY A 131 15.68 9.91 -11.87
N ILE A 132 16.49 9.01 -11.31
CA ILE A 132 17.36 8.14 -12.11
C ILE A 132 16.56 7.12 -12.94
N LEU A 133 15.45 6.59 -12.40
CA LEU A 133 14.55 5.70 -13.14
C LEU A 133 13.85 6.42 -14.30
N SER A 134 13.39 7.65 -14.06
CA SER A 134 12.74 8.51 -15.06
C SER A 134 13.71 8.91 -16.17
N GLU A 135 14.91 9.38 -15.82
CA GLU A 135 15.95 9.74 -16.79
C GLU A 135 16.34 8.54 -17.66
N THR A 136 16.54 7.37 -17.04
CA THR A 136 16.89 6.15 -17.78
C THR A 136 15.76 5.74 -18.72
N LEU A 137 14.51 5.73 -18.24
CA LEU A 137 13.36 5.38 -19.06
C LEU A 137 13.16 6.38 -20.21
N TYR A 138 13.29 7.68 -19.94
CA TYR A 138 13.24 8.72 -20.96
C TYR A 138 14.28 8.49 -22.05
N ASN A 139 15.54 8.25 -21.68
CA ASN A 139 16.62 8.01 -22.64
C ASN A 139 16.37 6.78 -23.53
N LEU A 140 15.80 5.70 -22.96
CA LEU A 140 15.41 4.52 -23.74
C LEU A 140 14.23 4.84 -24.68
N LEU A 141 13.27 5.64 -24.22
CA LEU A 141 12.11 6.03 -25.01
C LEU A 141 12.42 7.06 -26.12
N GLN A 142 13.54 7.78 -26.03
CA GLN A 142 14.04 8.64 -27.12
C GLN A 142 14.52 7.84 -28.34
N LEU A 143 14.89 6.56 -28.15
CA LEU A 143 15.22 5.68 -29.27
C LEU A 143 13.92 5.29 -30.01
N ASP A 144 13.99 5.30 -31.33
CA ASP A 144 12.91 4.74 -32.15
C ASP A 144 12.68 3.28 -31.77
N TRP A 145 11.41 2.87 -31.67
CA TRP A 145 11.04 1.53 -31.21
C TRP A 145 11.68 0.40 -32.06
N GLU A 146 11.96 0.66 -33.34
CA GLU A 146 12.65 -0.27 -34.25
C GLU A 146 14.17 -0.37 -34.00
N GLN A 147 14.78 0.66 -33.41
CA GLN A 147 16.22 0.73 -33.14
C GLN A 147 16.60 0.15 -31.77
N ARG A 148 15.63 0.06 -30.86
CA ARG A 148 15.83 -0.51 -29.52
C ARG A 148 16.20 -1.99 -29.61
N GLN A 149 17.28 -2.34 -28.92
CA GLN A 149 17.69 -3.73 -28.79
C GLN A 149 16.77 -4.47 -27.82
N GLU A 150 16.87 -5.80 -27.79
CA GLU A 150 16.12 -6.61 -26.82
C GLU A 150 16.45 -6.22 -25.37
N GLU A 151 17.73 -5.92 -25.09
CA GLU A 151 18.18 -5.47 -23.77
C GLU A 151 17.54 -4.14 -23.34
N ASP A 152 17.35 -3.20 -24.28
CA ASP A 152 16.67 -1.93 -24.02
C ASP A 152 15.20 -2.15 -23.64
N ASN A 153 14.50 -3.01 -24.39
CA ASN A 153 13.11 -3.36 -24.10
C ASN A 153 12.96 -4.08 -22.76
N LEU A 154 13.88 -5.00 -22.44
CA LEU A 154 13.91 -5.68 -21.15
C LEU A 154 14.15 -4.72 -19.99
N LEU A 155 14.99 -3.70 -20.17
CA LEU A 155 15.22 -2.69 -19.15
C LEU A 155 13.99 -1.81 -18.94
N ILE A 156 13.31 -1.38 -20.02
CA ILE A 156 12.02 -0.67 -19.93
C ILE A 156 11.02 -1.51 -19.12
N GLU A 157 10.84 -2.78 -19.48
CA GLU A 157 9.91 -3.68 -18.78
C GLU A 157 10.25 -3.79 -17.28
N ARG A 158 11.53 -3.97 -16.96
CA ARG A 158 11.98 -4.10 -15.56
C ARG A 158 11.76 -2.82 -14.76
N ILE A 159 11.98 -1.64 -15.34
CA ILE A 159 11.69 -0.35 -14.67
C ILE A 159 10.19 -0.25 -14.37
N LEU A 160 9.32 -0.55 -15.35
CA LEU A 160 7.87 -0.52 -15.16
C LEU A 160 7.42 -1.54 -14.11
N LEU A 161 7.95 -2.76 -14.14
CA LEU A 161 7.68 -3.79 -13.14
C LEU A 161 8.13 -3.38 -11.73
N LEU A 162 9.29 -2.74 -11.61
CA LEU A 162 9.81 -2.26 -10.33
C LEU A 162 8.85 -1.22 -9.73
N VAL A 163 8.48 -0.21 -10.52
CA VAL A 163 7.55 0.84 -10.07
C VAL A 163 6.19 0.25 -9.71
N ARG A 164 5.67 -0.66 -10.55
CA ARG A 164 4.41 -1.38 -10.27
C ARG A 164 4.49 -2.16 -8.96
N ASN A 165 5.56 -2.92 -8.74
CA ASN A 165 5.77 -3.70 -7.52
C ASN A 165 5.78 -2.81 -6.28
N VAL A 166 6.53 -1.71 -6.31
CA VAL A 166 6.65 -0.76 -5.19
C VAL A 166 5.30 -0.09 -4.89
N LEU A 167 4.56 0.36 -5.91
CA LEU A 167 3.22 0.90 -5.73
C LEU A 167 2.25 -0.13 -5.13
N HIS A 168 2.36 -1.39 -5.55
CA HIS A 168 1.50 -2.50 -5.12
C HIS A 168 1.64 -2.83 -3.63
N VAL A 169 2.81 -2.64 -3.01
CA VAL A 169 3.01 -3.00 -1.59
C VAL A 169 1.92 -2.38 -0.70
N PRO A 170 1.25 -3.18 0.15
CA PRO A 170 0.16 -2.69 0.99
C PRO A 170 0.67 -1.77 2.09
N ALA A 171 -0.13 -0.77 2.44
CA ALA A 171 0.06 0.04 3.64
C ALA A 171 0.15 -0.85 4.89
N ASP A 172 0.96 -0.45 5.87
CA ASP A 172 0.90 -1.01 7.23
C ASP A 172 -0.11 -0.20 8.06
N PRO A 173 -1.28 -0.76 8.43
CA PRO A 173 -2.27 -0.04 9.23
C PRO A 173 -1.77 0.34 10.63
N CYS A 174 -0.71 -0.31 11.14
CA CYS A 174 -0.15 -0.03 12.46
C CYS A 174 0.81 1.18 12.46
N GLU A 175 1.56 1.37 11.37
CA GLU A 175 2.49 2.49 11.17
C GLU A 175 1.78 3.73 10.60
N GLU A 176 0.69 3.54 9.85
CA GLU A 176 -0.11 4.64 9.30
C GLU A 176 -1.13 5.27 10.28
N LYS A 177 -0.83 5.29 11.59
CA LYS A 177 -1.64 6.00 12.61
C LYS A 177 -1.51 7.53 12.53
N LYS A 178 -1.44 8.08 11.31
CA LYS A 178 -1.36 9.51 11.05
C LYS A 178 -2.76 10.11 10.91
N VAL A 179 -2.87 11.41 11.13
CA VAL A 179 -4.13 12.16 11.03
C VAL A 179 -4.47 12.38 9.53
N ASP A 180 -5.72 12.68 9.21
CA ASP A 180 -6.11 13.09 7.84
C ASP A 180 -5.25 14.26 7.33
N ASP A 181 -5.03 14.30 6.01
CA ASP A 181 -4.18 15.27 5.28
C ASP A 181 -2.66 15.17 5.54
N ASP A 182 -2.17 14.33 6.46
CA ASP A 182 -0.74 13.97 6.50
C ASP A 182 -0.36 13.11 5.29
N ALA A 183 0.87 13.23 4.78
CA ALA A 183 1.35 12.41 3.67
C ALA A 183 1.55 10.94 4.10
N SER A 184 0.88 10.01 3.41
CA SER A 184 1.14 8.56 3.53
C SER A 184 2.48 8.19 2.92
N ILE A 185 2.99 6.98 3.17
CA ILE A 185 4.16 6.50 2.43
C ILE A 185 3.82 6.41 0.93
N HIS A 186 2.58 6.01 0.61
CA HIS A 186 2.10 6.00 -0.76
C HIS A 186 2.01 7.41 -1.36
N ASP A 187 1.58 8.41 -0.62
CA ASP A 187 1.53 9.82 -1.05
C ASP A 187 2.94 10.36 -1.31
N ARG A 188 3.92 10.02 -0.45
CA ARG A 188 5.33 10.39 -0.68
C ARG A 188 5.88 9.76 -1.96
N LEU A 189 5.50 8.51 -2.23
CA LEU A 189 5.88 7.82 -3.46
C LEU A 189 5.23 8.47 -4.70
N LEU A 190 3.94 8.81 -4.63
CA LEU A 190 3.24 9.53 -5.69
C LEU A 190 3.85 10.91 -5.95
N TRP A 191 4.25 11.59 -4.88
CA TRP A 191 4.95 12.86 -4.99
C TRP A 191 6.32 12.71 -5.66
N ALA A 192 7.08 11.67 -5.32
CA ALA A 192 8.36 11.38 -5.98
C ALA A 192 8.20 11.07 -7.47
N ILE A 193 7.17 10.29 -7.85
CA ILE A 193 6.80 10.01 -9.24
C ILE A 193 6.53 11.31 -10.02
N HIS A 194 5.79 12.23 -9.41
CA HIS A 194 5.44 13.51 -10.03
C HIS A 194 6.65 14.44 -10.16
N MET A 195 7.45 14.61 -9.09
CA MET A 195 8.63 15.49 -9.13
C MET A 195 9.70 14.99 -10.10
N SER A 196 9.80 13.69 -10.34
CA SER A 196 10.74 13.13 -11.32
C SER A 196 10.25 13.17 -12.77
N GLY A 197 9.01 13.62 -13.03
CA GLY A 197 8.38 13.55 -14.35
C GLY A 197 8.08 12.13 -14.84
N PHE A 198 8.05 11.13 -13.94
CA PHE A 198 7.81 9.73 -14.33
C PHE A 198 6.34 9.53 -14.74
N ASP A 199 5.44 10.30 -14.14
CA ASP A 199 4.02 10.40 -14.52
C ASP A 199 3.83 10.82 -15.99
N ASP A 200 4.61 11.77 -16.49
CA ASP A 200 4.57 12.17 -17.90
C ASP A 200 5.01 11.03 -18.83
N LEU A 201 6.03 10.25 -18.45
CA LEU A 201 6.45 9.06 -19.20
C LEU A 201 5.35 7.98 -19.21
N VAL A 202 4.67 7.79 -18.08
CA VAL A 202 3.52 6.86 -17.99
C VAL A 202 2.38 7.30 -18.92
N LYS A 203 2.07 8.61 -18.99
CA LYS A 203 1.07 9.16 -19.93
C LYS A 203 1.50 8.99 -21.39
N PHE A 204 2.78 9.25 -21.69
CA PHE A 204 3.33 9.02 -23.02
C PHE A 204 3.13 7.55 -23.44
N LEU A 205 3.57 6.61 -22.61
CA LEU A 205 3.39 5.16 -22.84
C LEU A 205 1.92 4.76 -22.98
N ALA A 206 1.00 5.43 -22.26
CA ALA A 206 -0.43 5.18 -22.35
C ALA A 206 -1.07 5.66 -23.67
N SER A 207 -0.44 6.62 -24.37
CA SER A 207 -0.98 7.25 -25.58
C SER A 207 -0.27 6.82 -26.87
N ALA A 208 0.97 6.32 -26.76
CA ALA A 208 1.81 5.99 -27.91
C ALA A 208 1.49 4.60 -28.49
N GLN A 209 1.08 4.57 -29.76
CA GLN A 209 0.79 3.32 -30.46
C GLN A 209 2.02 2.40 -30.60
N SER A 210 3.22 2.97 -30.73
CA SER A 210 4.49 2.23 -30.79
C SER A 210 4.83 1.53 -29.48
N GLU A 211 4.21 1.92 -28.36
CA GLU A 211 4.53 1.42 -27.02
C GLU A 211 3.44 0.48 -26.46
N GLN A 212 2.53 0.01 -27.32
CA GLN A 212 1.36 -0.80 -26.93
C GLN A 212 1.71 -2.07 -26.14
N GLN A 213 2.91 -2.63 -26.29
CA GLN A 213 3.39 -3.79 -25.54
C GLN A 213 3.44 -3.55 -24.02
N TRP A 214 3.55 -2.28 -23.59
CA TRP A 214 3.60 -1.90 -22.18
C TRP A 214 2.23 -1.55 -21.59
N SER A 215 1.15 -1.59 -22.38
CA SER A 215 -0.20 -1.17 -21.98
C SER A 215 -0.70 -1.78 -20.67
N MET A 216 -0.44 -3.07 -20.43
CA MET A 216 -0.82 -3.75 -19.18
C MET A 216 -0.06 -3.20 -17.96
N HIS A 217 1.26 -3.01 -18.10
CA HIS A 217 2.09 -2.46 -17.04
C HIS A 217 1.67 -1.03 -16.69
N VAL A 218 1.42 -0.21 -17.71
CA VAL A 218 0.95 1.17 -17.57
C VAL A 218 -0.40 1.22 -16.85
N LEU A 219 -1.36 0.39 -17.24
CA LEU A 219 -2.67 0.35 -16.60
C LEU A 219 -2.57 -0.06 -15.12
N GLU A 220 -1.72 -1.04 -14.79
CA GLU A 220 -1.48 -1.44 -13.40
C GLU A 220 -0.87 -0.31 -12.58
N ILE A 221 0.15 0.40 -13.12
CA ILE A 221 0.77 1.55 -12.46
C ILE A 221 -0.27 2.63 -12.19
N ILE A 222 -1.04 3.06 -13.20
CA ILE A 222 -2.07 4.09 -13.05
C ILE A 222 -3.12 3.65 -12.02
N SER A 223 -3.61 2.41 -12.10
CA SER A 223 -4.59 1.89 -11.13
C SER A 223 -4.04 1.94 -9.70
N LEU A 224 -2.77 1.57 -9.52
CA LEU A 224 -2.11 1.62 -8.23
C LEU A 224 -1.78 3.04 -7.77
N MET A 225 -1.68 4.03 -8.66
CA MET A 225 -1.56 5.44 -8.27
C MET A 225 -2.86 5.98 -7.64
N PHE A 226 -4.01 5.48 -8.09
CA PHE A 226 -5.33 5.91 -7.62
C PHE A 226 -5.95 5.02 -6.54
N ARG A 227 -5.27 3.95 -6.09
CA ARG A 227 -5.86 2.91 -5.23
C ARG A 227 -6.46 3.41 -3.91
N ASP A 228 -5.90 4.48 -3.34
CA ASP A 228 -6.30 5.04 -2.06
C ASP A 228 -7.15 6.32 -2.24
N GLN A 229 -7.60 6.62 -3.46
CA GLN A 229 -8.43 7.77 -3.79
C GLN A 229 -9.90 7.40 -3.99
N THR A 230 -10.79 8.32 -3.60
CA THR A 230 -12.19 8.30 -4.03
C THR A 230 -12.43 9.43 -5.03
N PRO A 231 -13.14 9.19 -6.14
CA PRO A 231 -13.34 10.19 -7.20
C PRO A 231 -13.98 11.48 -6.67
N GLU A 232 -14.92 11.40 -5.73
CA GLU A 232 -15.57 12.56 -5.11
C GLU A 232 -14.57 13.45 -4.34
N ALA A 233 -13.63 12.83 -3.61
CA ALA A 233 -12.59 13.54 -2.88
C ALA A 233 -11.52 14.16 -3.78
N LEU A 234 -11.35 13.62 -4.99
CA LEU A 234 -10.39 14.08 -5.98
C LEU A 234 -10.91 15.29 -6.77
N VAL A 235 -12.16 15.25 -7.24
CA VAL A 235 -12.80 16.40 -7.94
C VAL A 235 -12.86 17.62 -7.03
N SER A 236 -13.22 17.42 -5.77
CA SER A 236 -13.32 18.49 -4.77
C SER A 236 -11.95 19.07 -4.37
N ALA A 237 -10.83 18.43 -4.72
CA ALA A 237 -9.50 18.82 -4.25
C ALA A 237 -9.02 20.19 -4.76
N GLY A 238 -9.48 20.64 -5.92
CA GLY A 238 -9.07 21.93 -6.50
C GLY A 238 -10.22 22.85 -6.88
N GLN A 239 -11.42 22.61 -6.36
CA GLN A 239 -12.49 23.60 -6.37
C GLN A 239 -12.32 24.49 -5.14
N ALA A 240 -12.44 25.81 -5.30
CA ALA A 240 -12.57 26.68 -4.16
C ALA A 240 -13.84 26.25 -3.41
N ARG A 241 -13.68 25.71 -2.20
CA ARG A 241 -14.84 25.26 -1.40
C ARG A 241 -15.86 26.39 -1.36
N SER A 242 -17.07 26.09 -1.81
CA SER A 242 -18.13 27.10 -1.81
C SER A 242 -18.37 27.57 -0.37
N ALA A 243 -18.83 28.81 -0.20
CA ALA A 243 -19.15 29.32 1.13
C ALA A 243 -20.16 28.39 1.85
N GLU A 244 -21.07 27.78 1.09
CA GLU A 244 -22.06 26.82 1.57
C GLU A 244 -21.44 25.49 2.01
N GLU A 245 -20.44 24.97 1.30
CA GLU A 245 -19.73 23.75 1.68
C GLU A 245 -18.93 23.95 2.97
N LYS A 246 -18.19 25.07 3.09
CA LYS A 246 -17.49 25.43 4.34
C LYS A 246 -18.45 25.57 5.51
N GLN A 247 -19.64 26.12 5.27
CA GLN A 247 -20.67 26.27 6.29
C GLN A 247 -21.30 24.93 6.69
N ARG A 248 -21.49 24.01 5.74
CA ARG A 248 -21.96 22.64 6.04
C ARG A 248 -20.93 21.84 6.83
N ASP A 249 -19.66 21.89 6.43
CA ASP A 249 -18.55 21.23 7.16
C ASP A 249 -18.45 21.76 8.59
N SER A 250 -18.55 23.09 8.78
CA SER A 250 -18.46 23.71 10.10
C SER A 250 -19.65 23.30 10.98
N GLN A 251 -20.86 23.23 10.41
CA GLN A 251 -22.06 22.74 11.09
C GLN A 251 -21.97 21.26 11.44
N GLU A 252 -21.43 20.42 10.55
CA GLU A 252 -21.23 18.99 10.81
C GLU A 252 -20.18 18.77 11.91
N LEU A 253 -19.05 19.48 11.84
CA LEU A 253 -18.02 19.45 12.87
C LEU A 253 -18.58 19.89 14.23
N GLU A 254 -19.42 20.93 14.23
CA GLU A 254 -20.08 21.39 15.44
C GLU A 254 -21.09 20.36 15.97
N ALA A 255 -21.87 19.72 15.10
CA ALA A 255 -22.79 18.64 15.47
C ALA A 255 -22.04 17.42 16.05
N LEU A 256 -20.90 17.04 15.47
CA LEU A 256 -20.03 15.98 15.99
C LEU A 256 -19.46 16.35 17.36
N ARG A 257 -18.94 17.58 17.51
CA ARG A 257 -18.46 18.11 18.78
C ARG A 257 -19.55 18.10 19.85
N GLN A 258 -20.77 18.49 19.50
CA GLN A 258 -21.92 18.47 20.41
C GLN A 258 -22.30 17.04 20.80
N ARG A 259 -22.32 16.08 19.85
CA ARG A 259 -22.54 14.66 20.16
C ARG A 259 -21.48 14.11 21.10
N GLU A 260 -20.21 14.43 20.87
CA GLU A 260 -19.11 14.01 21.73
C GLU A 260 -19.24 14.61 23.14
N GLN A 261 -19.53 15.92 23.23
CA GLN A 261 -19.78 16.58 24.50
C GLN A 261 -20.99 16.01 25.24
N ALA A 262 -22.09 15.72 24.54
CA ALA A 262 -23.27 15.07 25.10
C ALA A 262 -22.96 13.66 25.60
N ALA A 263 -22.19 12.87 24.84
CA ALA A 263 -21.71 11.56 25.25
C ALA A 263 -20.79 11.66 26.48
N LYS A 264 -19.88 12.63 26.53
CA LYS A 264 -19.01 12.90 27.68
C LYS A 264 -19.81 13.32 28.91
N ARG A 265 -20.80 14.20 28.75
CA ARG A 265 -21.75 14.59 29.82
C ARG A 265 -22.55 13.40 30.31
N SER A 266 -23.11 12.60 29.41
CA SER A 266 -23.80 11.35 29.75
C SER A 266 -22.89 10.41 30.55
N ARG A 267 -21.68 10.11 30.05
CA ARG A 267 -20.68 9.29 30.78
C ARG A 267 -20.35 9.86 32.17
N THR A 268 -20.29 11.18 32.29
CA THR A 268 -20.03 11.86 33.58
C THR A 268 -21.22 11.74 34.53
N LEU A 269 -22.46 11.89 34.04
CA LEU A 269 -23.69 11.67 34.81
C LEU A 269 -23.87 10.21 35.24
N GLN A 270 -23.43 9.26 34.40
CA GLN A 270 -23.45 7.84 34.71
C GLN A 270 -22.36 7.45 35.73
N ARG A 271 -21.34 8.30 35.91
CA ARG A 271 -20.27 8.08 36.87
C ARG A 271 -20.74 8.55 38.24
N GLY A 272 -20.65 7.68 39.24
CA GLY A 272 -20.98 8.04 40.61
C GLY A 272 -20.12 9.22 41.08
N THR A 273 -20.70 10.12 41.87
CA THR A 273 -20.01 11.26 42.50
C THR A 273 -18.97 10.82 43.52
N ARG A 274 -18.97 9.55 43.93
CA ARG A 274 -18.07 8.97 44.94
C ARG A 274 -17.12 7.94 44.31
N HIS A 275 -16.03 7.66 45.02
CA HIS A 275 -15.01 6.72 44.57
C HIS A 275 -15.57 5.30 44.38
N SER A 276 -14.92 4.49 43.55
CA SER A 276 -15.36 3.13 43.19
C SER A 276 -15.59 2.18 44.37
N ARG A 277 -14.86 2.37 45.48
CA ARG A 277 -15.02 1.59 46.71
C ARG A 277 -16.23 1.99 47.58
N PHE A 278 -16.91 3.09 47.27
CA PHE A 278 -18.13 3.49 47.97
C PHE A 278 -19.32 2.71 47.37
N GLY A 279 -19.45 1.45 47.77
CA GLY A 279 -20.54 0.56 47.36
C GLY A 279 -21.58 0.43 48.48
N GLY A 280 -22.81 0.86 48.22
CA GLY A 280 -23.96 0.47 49.04
C GLY A 280 -24.41 -0.95 48.71
N SER A 281 -24.98 -1.66 49.68
CA SER A 281 -25.63 -2.96 49.46
C SER A 281 -27.14 -2.76 49.54
N TYR A 282 -27.85 -3.17 48.50
CA TYR A 282 -29.29 -3.00 48.35
C TYR A 282 -29.96 -4.36 48.19
N VAL A 283 -31.20 -4.50 48.69
CA VAL A 283 -32.04 -5.68 48.41
C VAL A 283 -33.04 -5.27 47.32
N VAL A 284 -33.03 -5.98 46.20
CA VAL A 284 -33.91 -5.73 45.06
C VAL A 284 -35.16 -6.59 45.20
N GLN A 285 -36.22 -5.99 45.73
CA GLN A 285 -37.49 -6.70 45.95
C GLN A 285 -38.12 -7.17 44.63
N GLY A 286 -38.62 -8.40 44.62
CA GLY A 286 -39.31 -9.00 43.46
C GLY A 286 -38.40 -9.57 42.37
N LEU A 287 -37.08 -9.40 42.46
CA LEU A 287 -36.11 -10.09 41.61
C LEU A 287 -35.45 -11.21 42.40
N LYS A 288 -35.76 -12.46 42.07
CA LYS A 288 -35.21 -13.64 42.76
C LYS A 288 -33.75 -13.88 42.38
N SER A 289 -32.96 -14.24 43.38
CA SER A 289 -31.59 -14.70 43.20
C SER A 289 -31.59 -16.14 42.65
N ILE A 290 -30.46 -16.82 42.70
CA ILE A 290 -30.32 -18.24 42.33
C ILE A 290 -31.21 -19.16 43.22
N GLY A 291 -31.74 -18.65 44.34
CA GLY A 291 -32.80 -19.30 45.14
C GLY A 291 -33.96 -18.35 45.44
N ASP A 292 -34.87 -18.74 46.35
CA ASP A 292 -36.14 -18.02 46.63
C ASP A 292 -36.00 -16.66 47.33
N LYS A 293 -34.78 -16.23 47.63
CA LYS A 293 -34.49 -14.94 48.25
C LYS A 293 -34.26 -13.87 47.18
N ASP A 294 -34.61 -12.64 47.52
CA ASP A 294 -34.43 -11.49 46.65
C ASP A 294 -32.93 -11.15 46.46
N VAL A 295 -32.57 -10.60 45.29
CA VAL A 295 -31.18 -10.31 44.92
C VAL A 295 -30.57 -9.21 45.79
N ILE A 296 -29.34 -9.45 46.28
CA ILE A 296 -28.52 -8.43 46.92
C ILE A 296 -27.62 -7.78 45.86
N TYR A 297 -27.74 -6.46 45.68
CA TYR A 297 -27.00 -5.68 44.71
C TYR A 297 -25.98 -4.78 45.39
N HIS A 298 -24.69 -4.96 45.08
CA HIS A 298 -23.57 -4.27 45.75
C HIS A 298 -22.97 -3.11 44.95
N ARG A 299 -23.59 -2.71 43.84
CA ARG A 299 -23.12 -1.60 42.99
C ARG A 299 -24.05 -0.39 43.15
N ASN A 300 -23.62 0.76 42.64
CA ASN A 300 -24.45 1.97 42.64
C ASN A 300 -25.78 1.75 41.89
N LEU A 301 -26.89 2.25 42.46
CA LEU A 301 -28.24 2.12 41.89
C LEU A 301 -28.34 2.58 40.43
N HIS A 302 -27.55 3.58 40.02
CA HIS A 302 -27.49 4.02 38.63
C HIS A 302 -27.11 2.87 37.65
N ASN A 303 -26.28 1.94 38.09
CA ASN A 303 -25.84 0.80 37.28
C ASN A 303 -26.85 -0.36 37.28
N PHE A 304 -27.91 -0.28 38.08
CA PHE A 304 -28.91 -1.34 38.17
C PHE A 304 -29.78 -1.46 36.91
N LYS A 305 -29.95 -0.36 36.14
CA LYS A 305 -30.72 -0.36 34.89
C LYS A 305 -30.24 -1.42 33.87
N ASN A 306 -28.95 -1.75 33.91
CA ASN A 306 -28.33 -2.74 33.03
C ASN A 306 -27.98 -4.04 33.79
N TYR A 307 -28.63 -4.29 34.92
CA TYR A 307 -28.41 -5.51 35.69
C TYR A 307 -28.90 -6.73 34.90
N THR A 308 -28.00 -7.69 34.75
CA THR A 308 -28.31 -9.06 34.34
C THR A 308 -27.60 -10.00 35.31
N HIS A 309 -28.16 -11.18 35.55
CA HIS A 309 -27.49 -12.25 36.30
C HIS A 309 -26.16 -12.69 35.66
N ASP A 310 -25.90 -12.29 34.41
CA ASP A 310 -24.64 -12.53 33.70
C ASP A 310 -23.58 -11.45 33.96
N THR A 311 -23.89 -10.40 34.72
CA THR A 311 -22.92 -9.34 35.03
C THR A 311 -21.72 -9.91 35.80
N GLY A 312 -20.53 -9.83 35.19
CA GLY A 312 -19.28 -10.35 35.77
C GLY A 312 -18.96 -11.81 35.42
N LYS A 313 -19.83 -12.51 34.68
CA LYS A 313 -19.47 -13.81 34.08
C LYS A 313 -18.41 -13.61 33.01
N THR A 314 -17.46 -14.54 32.91
CA THR A 314 -16.46 -14.55 31.85
C THR A 314 -17.14 -14.71 30.51
N VAL A 315 -16.97 -13.74 29.62
CA VAL A 315 -17.52 -13.79 28.27
C VAL A 315 -16.86 -14.96 27.53
N ARG A 316 -17.66 -15.90 27.00
CA ARG A 316 -17.14 -16.99 26.17
C ARG A 316 -16.47 -16.37 24.94
N ARG A 317 -15.21 -16.75 24.67
CA ARG A 317 -14.49 -16.33 23.48
C ARG A 317 -15.28 -16.77 22.24
N VAL A 318 -15.78 -15.81 21.46
CA VAL A 318 -16.31 -16.10 20.12
C VAL A 318 -15.13 -16.49 19.22
N PRO A 319 -15.17 -17.67 18.57
CA PRO A 319 -14.16 -18.09 17.60
C PRO A 319 -13.95 -17.01 16.54
N LYS A 320 -12.70 -16.78 16.10
CA LYS A 320 -12.35 -15.70 15.16
C LYS A 320 -13.21 -15.70 13.89
N ARG A 321 -13.63 -16.87 13.39
CA ARG A 321 -14.48 -17.05 12.19
C ARG A 321 -15.88 -16.44 12.32
N ASN A 322 -16.43 -16.35 13.52
CA ASN A 322 -17.78 -15.83 13.78
C ASN A 322 -17.76 -14.37 14.27
N ARG A 323 -16.58 -13.72 14.29
CA ARG A 323 -16.51 -12.30 14.59
C ARG A 323 -16.93 -11.55 13.33
N GLN A 324 -17.91 -10.66 13.46
CA GLN A 324 -18.20 -9.69 12.41
C GLN A 324 -16.94 -8.91 12.11
N ALA A 325 -16.56 -8.84 10.84
CA ALA A 325 -15.49 -7.97 10.39
C ALA A 325 -15.88 -6.54 10.80
N LYS A 326 -15.06 -5.90 11.64
CA LYS A 326 -15.15 -4.45 11.76
C LYS A 326 -14.62 -3.89 10.46
N GLU A 327 -15.50 -3.37 9.61
CA GLU A 327 -15.08 -2.48 8.54
C GLU A 327 -14.22 -1.38 9.18
N CYS A 328 -12.98 -1.22 8.68
CA CYS A 328 -12.16 -0.09 9.04
C CYS A 328 -12.90 1.14 8.49
N LYS A 329 -13.51 1.92 9.38
CA LYS A 329 -14.34 3.07 9.00
C LYS A 329 -13.53 4.30 8.60
N ASP A 330 -12.22 4.25 8.81
CA ASP A 330 -11.35 5.39 8.61
C ASP A 330 -10.83 5.35 7.16
N LYS A 331 -11.62 5.93 6.25
CA LYS A 331 -11.14 6.27 4.90
C LYS A 331 -10.31 7.54 5.02
N ARG A 332 -9.00 7.36 5.16
CA ARG A 332 -8.04 8.46 5.20
C ARG A 332 -8.06 9.28 3.92
N ARG A 333 -7.87 10.59 4.03
CA ARG A 333 -7.65 11.49 2.88
C ARG A 333 -6.16 11.77 2.67
N SER A 334 -5.66 11.62 1.44
CA SER A 334 -4.31 12.02 1.04
C SER A 334 -4.10 13.53 1.17
N ALA A 335 -2.84 13.95 1.30
CA ALA A 335 -2.44 15.36 1.34
C ALA A 335 -2.98 16.16 0.12
N LEU A 336 -3.29 17.44 0.33
CA LEU A 336 -3.95 18.28 -0.68
C LEU A 336 -3.17 18.40 -1.99
N ASN A 337 -1.85 18.62 -1.91
CA ASN A 337 -0.98 18.72 -3.07
C ASN A 337 -0.98 17.43 -3.91
N VAL A 338 -0.96 16.26 -3.25
CA VAL A 338 -1.05 14.97 -3.95
C VAL A 338 -2.39 14.81 -4.65
N ARG A 339 -3.49 15.22 -4.01
CA ARG A 339 -4.82 15.19 -4.64
C ARG A 339 -4.94 16.16 -5.82
N LEU A 340 -4.32 17.34 -5.76
CA LEU A 340 -4.28 18.28 -6.88
C LEU A 340 -3.51 17.70 -8.06
N PHE A 341 -2.32 17.17 -7.81
CA PHE A 341 -1.52 16.47 -8.81
C PHE A 341 -2.31 15.30 -9.45
N LEU A 342 -2.85 14.39 -8.63
CA LEU A 342 -3.61 13.24 -9.13
C LEU A 342 -4.85 13.66 -9.92
N ARG A 343 -5.48 14.79 -9.57
CA ARG A 343 -6.60 15.37 -10.32
C ARG A 343 -6.13 15.86 -11.69
N GLU A 344 -5.04 16.62 -11.75
CA GLU A 344 -4.48 17.12 -13.02
C GLU A 344 -4.04 15.96 -13.93
N PHE A 345 -3.32 14.98 -13.37
CA PHE A 345 -2.97 13.74 -14.07
C PHE A 345 -4.20 13.02 -14.62
N CYS A 346 -5.25 12.90 -13.81
CA CYS A 346 -6.49 12.21 -14.19
C CYS A 346 -7.20 12.91 -15.35
N LEU A 347 -7.25 14.25 -15.35
CA LEU A 347 -7.88 15.02 -16.43
C LEU A 347 -7.15 14.82 -17.74
N ASP A 348 -5.82 14.98 -17.72
CA ASP A 348 -4.96 14.80 -18.89
C ASP A 348 -5.04 13.35 -19.43
N PHE A 349 -4.98 12.36 -18.54
CA PHE A 349 -5.11 10.96 -18.90
C PHE A 349 -6.47 10.64 -19.56
N LEU A 350 -7.57 11.22 -19.08
CA LEU A 350 -8.90 11.00 -19.66
C LEU A 350 -9.04 11.63 -21.04
N GLU A 351 -8.47 12.83 -21.22
CA GLU A 351 -8.52 13.56 -22.47
C GLU A 351 -7.68 12.87 -23.56
N ASN A 352 -6.46 12.42 -23.19
CA ASN A 352 -5.45 12.07 -24.19
C ASN A 352 -5.11 10.57 -24.27
N CYS A 353 -5.33 9.79 -23.20
CA CYS A 353 -4.77 8.43 -23.10
C CYS A 353 -5.84 7.33 -22.93
N TYR A 354 -6.90 7.59 -22.17
CA TYR A 354 -7.81 6.55 -21.64
C TYR A 354 -8.41 5.66 -22.72
N ASN A 355 -8.99 6.25 -23.76
CA ASN A 355 -9.67 5.49 -24.81
C ASN A 355 -8.70 4.58 -25.57
N HIS A 356 -7.50 5.08 -25.87
CA HIS A 356 -6.45 4.32 -26.54
C HIS A 356 -5.96 3.15 -25.66
N LEU A 357 -5.56 3.45 -24.43
CA LEU A 357 -5.05 2.45 -23.50
C LEU A 357 -6.07 1.34 -23.22
N MET A 358 -7.32 1.71 -22.96
CA MET A 358 -8.38 0.73 -22.66
C MET A 358 -8.72 -0.14 -23.88
N TYR A 359 -8.66 0.43 -25.09
CA TYR A 359 -8.79 -0.34 -26.32
C TYR A 359 -7.67 -1.38 -26.46
N LEU A 360 -6.41 -0.97 -26.28
CA LEU A 360 -5.26 -1.88 -26.36
C LEU A 360 -5.35 -3.00 -25.32
N VAL A 361 -5.66 -2.66 -24.07
CA VAL A 361 -5.82 -3.64 -22.98
C VAL A 361 -6.93 -4.63 -23.30
N LYS A 362 -8.06 -4.17 -23.85
CA LYS A 362 -9.18 -5.04 -24.26
C LYS A 362 -8.77 -6.00 -25.36
N VAL A 363 -8.06 -5.52 -26.39
CA VAL A 363 -7.57 -6.36 -27.50
C VAL A 363 -6.57 -7.39 -26.99
N SER A 364 -5.63 -6.97 -26.14
CA SER A 364 -4.66 -7.88 -25.52
C SER A 364 -5.33 -8.96 -24.67
N HIS A 365 -6.37 -8.62 -23.89
CA HIS A 365 -7.10 -9.60 -23.08
C HIS A 365 -7.85 -10.65 -23.92
N CYS A 366 -8.36 -10.28 -25.10
CA CYS A 366 -9.06 -11.23 -25.97
C CYS A 366 -8.13 -12.29 -26.60
N ASN A 367 -6.81 -12.05 -26.62
CA ASN A 367 -5.83 -12.90 -27.27
C ASN A 367 -5.07 -13.85 -26.33
N VAL A 368 -5.32 -13.80 -25.01
CA VAL A 368 -4.59 -14.62 -24.02
C VAL A 368 -5.44 -15.79 -23.52
N ASP A 369 -4.94 -17.01 -23.71
CA ASP A 369 -5.54 -18.28 -23.25
C ASP A 369 -5.75 -18.37 -21.72
N TYR A 370 -6.78 -19.11 -21.34
CA TYR A 370 -7.33 -19.39 -20.00
C TYR A 370 -6.33 -19.86 -18.89
N LEU A 371 -5.03 -19.99 -19.15
CA LEU A 371 -4.03 -20.39 -18.15
C LEU A 371 -3.39 -19.19 -17.42
N LEU A 372 -3.35 -18.00 -18.02
CA LEU A 372 -3.07 -16.76 -17.28
C LEU A 372 -4.21 -16.45 -16.29
N TYR A 373 -5.44 -16.85 -16.61
CA TYR A 373 -6.66 -16.62 -15.83
C TYR A 373 -6.58 -17.05 -14.35
N SER A 374 -5.74 -18.01 -13.97
CA SER A 374 -5.56 -18.46 -12.58
C SER A 374 -4.68 -17.50 -11.75
N LYS A 375 -3.57 -16.99 -12.31
CA LYS A 375 -2.79 -15.90 -11.70
C LYS A 375 -3.56 -14.59 -11.72
N TYR A 376 -4.40 -14.40 -12.74
CA TYR A 376 -5.25 -13.23 -12.91
C TYR A 376 -6.56 -13.32 -12.12
N PHE A 377 -6.90 -14.41 -11.40
CA PHE A 377 -8.18 -14.49 -10.69
C PHE A 377 -8.22 -13.62 -9.42
N LEU A 378 -7.06 -13.37 -8.79
CA LEU A 378 -6.91 -12.32 -7.77
C LEU A 378 -6.90 -10.92 -8.40
N TYR A 379 -6.36 -10.81 -9.62
CA TYR A 379 -6.41 -9.59 -10.41
C TYR A 379 -7.78 -9.32 -11.02
N SER A 380 -8.67 -10.30 -11.20
CA SER A 380 -9.98 -10.08 -11.80
C SER A 380 -10.90 -9.35 -10.84
N HIS A 381 -10.76 -9.56 -9.52
CA HIS A 381 -11.49 -8.73 -8.57
C HIS A 381 -10.94 -7.29 -8.57
N MET A 382 -9.64 -7.08 -8.69
CA MET A 382 -9.05 -5.73 -8.77
C MET A 382 -9.30 -5.05 -10.13
N ILE A 383 -9.22 -5.78 -11.23
CA ILE A 383 -9.52 -5.35 -12.61
C ILE A 383 -11.01 -5.18 -12.80
N LEU A 384 -11.90 -6.00 -12.21
CA LEU A 384 -13.34 -5.72 -12.16
C LEU A 384 -13.65 -4.58 -11.21
N THR A 385 -12.90 -4.39 -10.12
CA THR A 385 -13.10 -3.22 -9.24
C THR A 385 -12.58 -1.96 -9.91
N VAL A 386 -11.50 -2.03 -10.70
CA VAL A 386 -10.95 -0.95 -11.54
C VAL A 386 -11.84 -0.70 -12.76
N TYR A 387 -12.33 -1.73 -13.45
CA TYR A 387 -13.33 -1.62 -14.54
C TYR A 387 -14.68 -1.13 -13.99
N MET A 388 -15.12 -1.54 -12.79
CA MET A 388 -16.37 -1.06 -12.20
C MET A 388 -16.24 0.32 -11.58
N PHE A 389 -15.09 0.67 -10.98
CA PHE A 389 -14.79 2.06 -10.60
C PHE A 389 -14.75 2.91 -11.87
N ALA A 390 -13.98 2.51 -12.88
CA ALA A 390 -13.81 3.20 -14.16
C ALA A 390 -15.07 3.24 -15.05
N CYS A 391 -16.05 2.36 -14.86
CA CYS A 391 -17.31 2.44 -15.60
C CYS A 391 -18.44 3.11 -14.83
N LYS A 392 -18.44 3.16 -13.48
CA LYS A 392 -19.54 3.78 -12.73
C LYS A 392 -19.15 5.13 -12.16
N SER A 393 -18.10 5.19 -11.35
CA SER A 393 -17.64 6.45 -10.78
C SER A 393 -16.93 7.37 -11.77
N TRP A 394 -16.30 6.83 -12.82
CA TRP A 394 -15.64 7.68 -13.83
C TRP A 394 -16.59 8.15 -14.93
N ILE A 395 -17.69 7.44 -15.21
CA ILE A 395 -18.80 8.01 -15.99
C ILE A 395 -19.45 9.15 -15.19
N ASP A 396 -19.65 8.98 -13.88
CA ASP A 396 -20.12 10.05 -13.00
C ASP A 396 -19.12 11.21 -12.88
N LEU A 397 -17.80 10.93 -12.90
CA LEU A 397 -16.73 11.93 -12.96
C LEU A 397 -16.76 12.70 -14.29
N PHE A 398 -16.90 12.00 -15.42
CA PHE A 398 -16.97 12.55 -16.76
C PHE A 398 -18.23 13.39 -16.97
N LEU A 399 -19.38 12.93 -16.45
CA LEU A 399 -20.64 13.68 -16.43
C LEU A 399 -20.54 14.94 -15.56
N ASN A 400 -19.89 14.87 -14.38
CA ASN A 400 -19.74 16.04 -13.51
C ASN A 400 -18.67 17.04 -14.00
N LEU A 401 -17.64 16.58 -14.73
CA LEU A 401 -16.60 17.45 -15.29
C LEU A 401 -16.99 18.07 -16.65
N SER A 402 -17.87 17.43 -17.41
CA SER A 402 -18.41 17.98 -18.67
C SER A 402 -19.59 18.95 -18.49
N LEU A 403 -20.09 19.10 -17.26
CA LEU A 403 -21.16 20.03 -16.86
C LEU A 403 -20.63 21.33 -16.20
N ILE A 404 -19.31 21.52 -16.14
CA ILE A 404 -18.62 22.76 -15.75
C ILE A 404 -17.89 23.27 -16.99
#